data_AF-A0A2S9D0G5-F1
#
_entry.id   AF-A0A2S9D0G5-F1
#
_cell.length_a   1.000
_cell.length_b   1.000
_cell.length_c   1.000
_cell.angle_alpha   90.00
_cell.angle_beta   90.00
_cell.angle_gamma   90.00
#
_symmetry.space_group_name_H-M   'P 1'
#
loop_
_entity.id
_entity.type
_entity.pdbx_description
1 polymer ?
#
loop_
_entity_poly.entity_id
_entity_poly.type
_entity_poly.pdbx_seq_one_letter_code
_entity_poly.pdbx_strand_id
1 'polypeptide(L)'
;MYKKLLFSLLFILLFQLSKAQHEFITIWQPGFISTIPIYVTAPYPAGNNQIWFPAIGNNFTISWEEVGYPSHQGTMNNVTSTKQVLIDFGTSLHPNSMQASYQVKVSGGNGTFRILSTEYSLSTGVTYNGSIDKLLEISQWGNIQWSTMNNAFANCPNIKLTASDAPDLSQVTDLSGMFKSAKNFTSNNSINSWDTSSVQDMSELFSQTTFNSPIDNWNTSNVTNMSRMFYFSKLFNQTLKTWDVSKVTNMQSMFMSAEKFNQPLQDWNTESLTNIIDIFNGAREFNQPINTWNISNVTSLSGIFSLAPQFNQPLNHWNTSKVTDMSRTFNGALSFNQNINSWDTSKVGNMSLMFAQAVSYNEPMTSWDTGSVTDMSFMFHFNPYFNQNISNWNTAKVVNMGHMLHGCYEFTHSLENWNVSTVTNMDLMLMETTSYNHTLEKWNLNSLITAASMLTSSGLDCRNYSNTLIGWSNNGNTPNGIHLGIVSDLTYSDTATPSRNHLLNVKGWSFLGDNLGTCEHQLGTSDNSLNNTPQMYPNPVSDMIYLKNIQNVIRYTITDMSGRTVAKDKLGHNEISVRLLSPGNYVLQIFTKNTVHSFSFIKK
;
A
#
# COMPACT_ATOMS: atom_id res chain seq x y z
N MET A 1 -50.58 47.10 22.36
CA MET A 1 -49.98 45.97 23.11
C MET A 1 -51.07 44.92 23.31
N TYR A 2 -50.75 43.62 23.25
CA TYR A 2 -51.69 42.47 23.21
C TYR A 2 -52.25 42.03 21.84
N LYS A 3 -51.42 41.92 20.80
CA LYS A 3 -51.75 41.06 19.63
C LYS A 3 -50.55 40.51 18.86
N LYS A 4 -49.36 40.46 19.48
CA LYS A 4 -48.13 39.86 18.92
C LYS A 4 -47.41 38.90 19.86
N LEU A 5 -48.07 38.43 20.93
CA LEU A 5 -47.50 37.49 21.90
C LEU A 5 -48.22 36.13 21.96
N LEU A 6 -49.11 35.84 21.01
CA LEU A 6 -49.80 34.54 20.93
C LEU A 6 -49.36 33.65 19.76
N PHE A 7 -48.51 34.15 18.86
CA PHE A 7 -48.00 33.37 17.72
C PHE A 7 -46.61 32.75 17.96
N SER A 8 -45.99 33.06 19.09
CA SER A 8 -44.69 32.52 19.52
C SER A 8 -44.80 31.48 20.64
N LEU A 9 -46.02 31.11 21.06
CA LEU A 9 -46.27 30.02 22.02
C LEU A 9 -46.95 28.78 21.41
N LEU A 10 -47.24 28.79 20.11
CA LEU A 10 -47.92 27.67 19.42
C LEU A 10 -47.03 26.90 18.42
N PHE A 11 -45.71 27.14 18.44
CA PHE A 11 -44.74 26.45 17.57
C PHE A 11 -43.71 25.59 18.34
N ILE A 12 -43.95 25.34 19.64
CA ILE A 12 -43.08 24.51 20.51
C ILE A 12 -43.85 23.28 21.09
N LEU A 13 -45.06 23.00 20.61
CA LEU A 13 -45.84 21.82 21.04
C LEU A 13 -46.30 20.96 19.86
N LEU A 14 -45.35 20.63 18.99
CA LEU A 14 -45.31 19.36 18.26
C LEU A 14 -43.98 18.67 18.56
N PHE A 15 -43.57 18.67 19.83
CA PHE A 15 -42.92 17.49 20.36
C PHE A 15 -43.98 16.39 20.29
N GLN A 16 -43.94 15.61 19.22
CA GLN A 16 -44.22 14.18 19.36
C GLN A 16 -43.54 13.78 20.66
N LEU A 17 -44.33 13.33 21.64
CA LEU A 17 -43.81 12.62 22.79
C LEU A 17 -42.83 11.59 22.24
N SER A 18 -41.52 11.89 22.29
CA SER A 18 -40.51 10.89 22.08
C SER A 18 -40.76 9.91 23.20
N LYS A 19 -41.47 8.81 22.90
CA LYS A 19 -41.47 7.64 23.77
C LYS A 19 -40.01 7.43 24.11
N ALA A 20 -39.70 7.46 25.40
CA ALA A 20 -38.32 7.37 25.84
C ALA A 20 -37.68 6.16 25.15
N GLN A 21 -36.57 6.40 24.43
CA GLN A 21 -36.00 5.48 23.46
C GLN A 21 -35.24 4.37 24.22
N HIS A 22 -35.98 3.38 24.73
CA HIS A 22 -35.46 2.36 25.65
C HIS A 22 -35.05 1.05 24.96
N GLU A 23 -35.48 0.86 23.72
CA GLU A 23 -35.33 -0.42 23.03
C GLU A 23 -34.25 -0.35 21.96
N PHE A 24 -33.39 -1.36 21.91
CA PHE A 24 -32.59 -1.66 20.73
C PHE A 24 -33.48 -2.37 19.71
N ILE A 25 -33.59 -1.84 18.49
CA ILE A 25 -34.54 -2.32 17.49
C ILE A 25 -33.83 -2.71 16.20
N THR A 26 -34.05 -3.96 15.79
CA THR A 26 -33.52 -4.55 14.56
C THR A 26 -34.63 -5.13 13.69
N ILE A 27 -34.42 -5.18 12.38
CA ILE A 27 -35.34 -5.82 11.44
C ILE A 27 -34.72 -7.11 10.90
N TRP A 28 -35.48 -8.20 10.97
CA TRP A 28 -35.06 -9.53 10.55
C TRP A 28 -36.04 -10.11 9.52
N GLN A 29 -35.52 -10.90 8.57
CA GLN A 29 -36.34 -11.66 7.61
C GLN A 29 -36.02 -13.15 7.74
N PRO A 30 -36.80 -13.91 8.54
CA PRO A 30 -36.54 -15.32 8.84
C PRO A 30 -36.50 -16.23 7.61
N GLY A 31 -37.31 -15.91 6.60
CA GLY A 31 -37.40 -16.64 5.33
C GLY A 31 -36.37 -16.21 4.29
N PHE A 32 -35.43 -15.31 4.61
CA PHE A 32 -34.37 -14.93 3.66
C PHE A 32 -33.47 -16.14 3.35
N ILE A 33 -33.19 -16.36 2.06
CA ILE A 33 -32.29 -17.42 1.60
C ILE A 33 -30.99 -16.78 1.14
N SER A 34 -29.93 -16.96 1.92
CA SER A 34 -28.59 -16.51 1.56
C SER A 34 -28.05 -17.27 0.34
N THR A 35 -27.39 -16.57 -0.57
CA THR A 35 -26.67 -17.17 -1.71
C THR A 35 -25.36 -17.83 -1.29
N ILE A 36 -24.89 -17.57 -0.06
CA ILE A 36 -23.69 -18.17 0.52
C ILE A 36 -24.11 -19.00 1.75
N PRO A 37 -23.64 -20.25 1.89
CA PRO A 37 -23.93 -21.06 3.08
C PRO A 37 -23.46 -20.35 4.36
N ILE A 38 -24.37 -20.15 5.32
CA ILE A 38 -24.08 -19.65 6.66
C ILE A 38 -24.30 -20.78 7.66
N TYR A 39 -23.28 -21.09 8.45
CA TYR A 39 -23.34 -22.11 9.48
C TYR A 39 -23.49 -21.45 10.86
N VAL A 40 -24.68 -21.57 11.45
CA VAL A 40 -24.94 -21.07 12.80
C VAL A 40 -24.57 -22.15 13.81
N THR A 41 -23.82 -21.80 14.85
CA THR A 41 -23.39 -22.68 15.95
C THR A 41 -24.57 -23.02 16.87
N ALA A 42 -25.61 -23.68 16.36
CA ALA A 42 -26.85 -23.94 17.06
C ALA A 42 -27.18 -25.44 17.15
N PRO A 43 -28.04 -25.87 18.11
CA PRO A 43 -28.46 -27.27 18.21
C PRO A 43 -29.14 -27.81 16.94
N TYR A 44 -29.78 -26.93 16.16
CA TYR A 44 -30.41 -27.26 14.87
C TYR A 44 -30.53 -26.00 13.99
N PRO A 45 -30.66 -26.18 12.65
CA PRO A 45 -30.93 -25.07 11.73
C PRO A 45 -32.26 -24.39 12.06
N ALA A 46 -32.29 -23.06 12.05
CA ALA A 46 -33.53 -22.31 12.24
C ALA A 46 -34.47 -22.49 11.03
N GLY A 47 -35.75 -22.74 11.28
CA GLY A 47 -36.79 -22.79 10.24
C GLY A 47 -37.04 -21.45 9.55
N ASN A 48 -37.95 -21.45 8.57
CA ASN A 48 -38.27 -20.27 7.75
C ASN A 48 -39.01 -19.15 8.51
N ASN A 49 -39.48 -19.44 9.72
CA ASN A 49 -40.13 -18.51 10.64
C ASN A 49 -39.34 -18.35 11.96
N GLN A 50 -38.06 -18.77 11.97
CA GLN A 50 -37.21 -18.75 13.15
C GLN A 50 -35.88 -18.06 12.85
N ILE A 51 -35.32 -17.44 13.89
CA ILE A 51 -33.95 -16.94 13.90
C ILE A 51 -33.24 -17.35 15.18
N TRP A 52 -31.93 -17.56 15.06
CA TRP A 52 -31.03 -17.58 16.20
C TRP A 52 -30.55 -16.15 16.44
N PHE A 53 -31.13 -15.50 17.46
CA PHE A 53 -30.85 -14.12 17.83
C PHE A 53 -29.61 -14.04 18.74
N PRO A 54 -28.59 -13.26 18.38
CA PRO A 54 -27.26 -13.29 19.00
C PRO A 54 -27.15 -12.40 20.26
N ALA A 55 -28.15 -12.46 21.14
CA ALA A 55 -28.13 -11.73 22.42
C ALA A 55 -27.66 -12.64 23.56
N ILE A 56 -26.68 -12.15 24.32
CA ILE A 56 -26.08 -12.80 25.49
C ILE A 56 -26.29 -11.86 26.67
N GLY A 57 -26.85 -12.31 27.78
CA GLY A 57 -27.08 -11.43 28.92
C GLY A 57 -28.01 -12.04 29.94
N ASN A 58 -28.33 -11.25 30.97
CA ASN A 58 -29.22 -11.66 32.03
C ASN A 58 -30.42 -10.71 32.14
N ASN A 59 -31.60 -11.29 32.35
CA ASN A 59 -32.83 -10.59 32.71
C ASN A 59 -33.25 -9.50 31.71
N PHE A 60 -33.10 -9.74 30.41
CA PHE A 60 -33.57 -8.85 29.35
C PHE A 60 -34.89 -9.35 28.75
N THR A 61 -35.61 -8.45 28.09
CA THR A 61 -36.86 -8.76 27.39
C THR A 61 -36.63 -8.64 25.90
N ILE A 62 -37.10 -9.66 25.15
CA ILE A 62 -37.19 -9.61 23.69
C ILE A 62 -38.67 -9.53 23.35
N SER A 63 -39.09 -8.50 22.62
CA SER A 63 -40.40 -8.46 22.00
C SER A 63 -40.25 -8.37 20.48
N TRP A 64 -41.26 -8.81 19.75
CA TRP A 64 -41.25 -8.71 18.30
C TRP A 64 -42.64 -8.45 17.72
N GLU A 65 -42.67 -7.84 16.55
CA GLU A 65 -43.87 -7.50 15.81
C GLU A 65 -43.62 -7.75 14.31
N GLU A 66 -44.56 -8.39 13.62
CA GLU A 66 -44.48 -8.56 12.16
C GLU A 66 -44.75 -7.23 11.45
N VAL A 67 -43.84 -6.81 10.58
CA VAL A 67 -43.91 -5.52 9.89
C VAL A 67 -45.14 -5.49 8.97
N GLY A 68 -46.04 -4.53 9.23
CA GLY A 68 -47.32 -4.40 8.51
C GLY A 68 -48.47 -5.23 9.09
N TYR A 69 -48.20 -6.08 10.09
CA TYR A 69 -49.19 -6.96 10.72
C TYR A 69 -49.07 -6.90 12.26
N PRO A 70 -49.39 -5.76 12.91
CA PRO A 70 -49.14 -5.55 14.34
C PRO A 70 -49.90 -6.49 15.28
N SER A 71 -50.96 -7.15 14.79
CA SER A 71 -51.66 -8.20 15.55
C SER A 71 -50.81 -9.47 15.72
N HIS A 72 -49.79 -9.67 14.88
CA HIS A 72 -48.84 -10.75 14.98
C HIS A 72 -47.58 -10.28 15.70
N GLN A 73 -47.51 -10.58 16.99
CA GLN A 73 -46.47 -10.11 17.89
C GLN A 73 -46.23 -11.13 19.00
N GLY A 74 -45.07 -11.05 19.64
CA GLY A 74 -44.69 -11.91 20.76
C GLY A 74 -43.77 -11.22 21.74
N THR A 75 -43.62 -11.82 22.93
CA THR A 75 -42.72 -11.31 23.97
C THR A 75 -42.14 -12.46 24.79
N MET A 76 -40.83 -12.39 25.02
CA MET A 76 -40.03 -13.27 25.86
C MET A 76 -39.49 -12.43 27.02
N ASN A 77 -39.97 -12.66 28.24
CA ASN A 77 -39.54 -11.95 29.44
C ASN A 77 -38.44 -12.72 30.19
N ASN A 78 -37.62 -12.01 30.98
CA ASN A 78 -36.59 -12.58 31.84
C ASN A 78 -35.59 -13.48 31.09
N VAL A 79 -35.29 -13.15 29.83
CA VAL A 79 -34.37 -13.91 29.00
C VAL A 79 -32.98 -13.84 29.62
N THR A 80 -32.37 -15.01 29.79
CA THR A 80 -31.00 -15.17 30.27
C THR A 80 -30.30 -16.16 29.35
N SER A 81 -29.19 -15.75 28.74
CA SER A 81 -28.49 -16.51 27.70
C SER A 81 -26.98 -16.32 27.78
N THR A 82 -26.24 -17.41 27.56
CA THR A 82 -24.77 -17.41 27.44
C THR A 82 -24.29 -17.55 25.99
N LYS A 83 -25.23 -17.78 25.06
CA LYS A 83 -25.08 -17.90 23.60
C LYS A 83 -26.30 -17.24 22.95
N GLN A 84 -26.65 -17.59 21.72
CA GLN A 84 -27.85 -17.15 21.04
C GLN A 84 -29.16 -17.64 21.67
N VAL A 85 -30.24 -16.92 21.35
CA VAL A 85 -31.63 -17.21 21.75
C VAL A 85 -32.43 -17.56 20.51
N LEU A 86 -33.18 -18.67 20.52
CA LEU A 86 -34.13 -18.96 19.44
C LEU A 86 -35.34 -18.05 19.57
N ILE A 87 -35.66 -17.31 18.52
CA ILE A 87 -36.93 -16.62 18.39
C ILE A 87 -37.75 -17.38 17.34
N ASP A 88 -38.89 -17.92 17.75
CA ASP A 88 -39.89 -18.48 16.86
C ASP A 88 -41.02 -17.46 16.69
N PHE A 89 -41.18 -16.99 15.47
CA PHE A 89 -42.19 -15.99 15.14
C PHE A 89 -43.57 -16.61 14.88
N GLY A 90 -43.72 -17.93 14.89
CA GLY A 90 -45.01 -18.57 14.58
C GLY A 90 -45.40 -18.44 13.11
N THR A 91 -46.69 -18.60 12.81
CA THR A 91 -47.23 -18.54 11.44
C THR A 91 -47.48 -17.08 11.03
N SER A 92 -46.67 -16.59 10.09
CA SER A 92 -46.79 -15.25 9.50
C SER A 92 -48.19 -14.93 8.95
N LEU A 93 -48.63 -13.68 9.10
CA LEU A 93 -49.84 -13.14 8.48
C LEU A 93 -49.57 -12.52 7.09
N HIS A 94 -48.30 -12.34 6.71
CA HIS A 94 -47.90 -11.89 5.38
C HIS A 94 -48.30 -12.94 4.32
N PRO A 95 -48.93 -12.54 3.18
CA PRO A 95 -49.36 -13.44 2.12
C PRO A 95 -48.25 -14.35 1.54
N ASN A 96 -47.00 -13.88 1.63
CA ASN A 96 -45.81 -14.66 1.32
C ASN A 96 -44.91 -14.73 2.56
N SER A 97 -44.98 -15.83 3.30
CA SER A 97 -44.23 -16.00 4.56
C SER A 97 -42.71 -15.90 4.41
N MET A 98 -42.16 -16.14 3.21
CA MET A 98 -40.72 -15.98 2.93
C MET A 98 -40.28 -14.51 2.88
N GLN A 99 -41.22 -13.60 2.65
CA GLN A 99 -41.01 -12.14 2.64
C GLN A 99 -41.40 -11.48 3.97
N ALA A 100 -41.92 -12.24 4.93
CA ALA A 100 -42.27 -11.72 6.24
C ALA A 100 -41.02 -11.18 6.95
N SER A 101 -41.14 -9.97 7.48
CA SER A 101 -40.08 -9.33 8.27
C SER A 101 -40.61 -8.94 9.63
N TYR A 102 -39.73 -8.93 10.61
CA TYR A 102 -40.07 -8.75 12.02
C TYR A 102 -39.20 -7.68 12.62
N GLN A 103 -39.84 -6.74 13.31
CA GLN A 103 -39.19 -5.78 14.17
C GLN A 103 -38.92 -6.45 15.51
N VAL A 104 -37.66 -6.76 15.79
CA VAL A 104 -37.22 -7.34 17.07
C VAL A 104 -36.70 -6.22 17.96
N LYS A 105 -37.31 -6.08 19.14
CA LYS A 105 -37.04 -5.05 20.15
C LYS A 105 -36.44 -5.71 21.38
N VAL A 106 -35.36 -5.14 21.89
CA VAL A 106 -34.70 -5.61 23.13
C VAL A 106 -34.70 -4.48 24.15
N SER A 107 -35.17 -4.75 25.37
CA SER A 107 -35.16 -3.82 26.49
C SER A 107 -34.88 -4.50 27.82
N GLY A 108 -34.43 -3.71 28.80
CA GLY A 108 -34.15 -4.19 30.17
C GLY A 108 -32.97 -5.16 30.26
N GLY A 109 -32.53 -5.42 31.49
CA GLY A 109 -31.44 -6.35 31.78
C GLY A 109 -30.03 -5.78 31.58
N ASN A 110 -29.02 -6.60 31.93
CA ASN A 110 -27.60 -6.33 31.69
C ASN A 110 -27.10 -7.39 30.71
N GLY A 111 -26.73 -7.01 29.48
CA GLY A 111 -26.36 -7.97 28.43
C GLY A 111 -25.62 -7.35 27.25
N THR A 112 -24.94 -8.20 26.48
CA THR A 112 -24.21 -7.88 25.25
C THR A 112 -24.88 -8.48 24.02
N PHE A 113 -24.93 -7.74 22.92
CA PHE A 113 -25.25 -8.32 21.61
C PHE A 113 -23.94 -8.76 20.95
N ARG A 114 -23.68 -10.07 20.89
CA ARG A 114 -22.39 -10.64 20.42
C ARG A 114 -22.64 -11.67 19.32
N ILE A 115 -22.31 -11.29 18.08
CA ILE A 115 -22.59 -12.11 16.88
C ILE A 115 -21.51 -13.15 16.57
N LEU A 116 -20.23 -12.89 16.84
CA LEU A 116 -19.20 -13.90 16.55
C LEU A 116 -19.12 -14.99 17.61
N SER A 117 -19.14 -16.23 17.14
CA SER A 117 -18.64 -17.39 17.88
C SER A 117 -17.15 -17.51 17.61
N THR A 118 -16.37 -17.87 18.63
CA THR A 118 -14.95 -18.21 18.48
C THR A 118 -14.75 -19.64 17.97
N GLU A 119 -15.80 -20.31 17.47
CA GLU A 119 -15.78 -21.72 17.13
C GLU A 119 -15.48 -21.90 15.62
N TYR A 120 -14.25 -22.31 15.32
CA TYR A 120 -13.84 -22.75 13.98
C TYR A 120 -14.03 -24.27 13.86
N SER A 121 -14.75 -24.71 12.83
CA SER A 121 -14.98 -26.13 12.55
C SER A 121 -14.24 -26.54 11.28
N LEU A 122 -13.44 -27.60 11.36
CA LEU A 122 -12.73 -28.17 10.20
C LEU A 122 -13.68 -28.77 9.16
N SER A 123 -14.93 -29.09 9.51
CA SER A 123 -15.92 -29.72 8.61
C SER A 123 -16.89 -28.72 7.98
N THR A 124 -17.15 -27.57 8.61
CA THR A 124 -18.14 -26.58 8.15
C THR A 124 -17.55 -25.18 7.95
N GLY A 125 -16.25 -24.98 8.22
CA GLY A 125 -15.60 -23.68 8.18
C GLY A 125 -15.99 -22.79 9.36
N VAL A 126 -16.07 -21.48 9.11
CA VAL A 126 -16.43 -20.46 10.10
C VAL A 126 -17.90 -20.63 10.52
N THR A 127 -18.15 -20.70 11.83
CA THR A 127 -19.51 -20.76 12.39
C THR A 127 -19.87 -19.47 13.13
N TYR A 128 -21.16 -19.16 13.24
CA TYR A 128 -21.67 -17.88 13.79
C TYR A 128 -22.63 -18.10 14.97
N ASN A 129 -22.63 -17.19 15.94
CA ASN A 129 -23.58 -17.21 17.08
C ASN A 129 -24.95 -16.63 16.70
N GLY A 130 -25.34 -16.54 15.42
CA GLY A 130 -26.65 -16.04 15.06
C GLY A 130 -26.95 -16.20 13.57
N SER A 131 -28.22 -16.02 13.21
CA SER A 131 -28.71 -16.03 11.83
C SER A 131 -28.32 -14.75 11.08
N ILE A 132 -27.02 -14.48 10.96
CA ILE A 132 -26.44 -13.20 10.50
C ILE A 132 -26.90 -12.75 9.11
N ASP A 133 -27.26 -13.68 8.23
CA ASP A 133 -27.80 -13.45 6.90
C ASP A 133 -29.22 -12.90 6.90
N LYS A 134 -29.97 -13.19 7.97
CA LYS A 134 -31.36 -12.82 8.15
C LYS A 134 -31.52 -11.43 8.79
N LEU A 135 -30.45 -10.83 9.32
CA LEU A 135 -30.45 -9.46 9.85
C LEU A 135 -30.36 -8.44 8.71
N LEU A 136 -31.39 -7.59 8.60
CA LEU A 136 -31.48 -6.60 7.53
C LEU A 136 -31.13 -5.19 7.99
N GLU A 137 -31.47 -4.83 9.24
CA GLU A 137 -31.44 -3.43 9.66
C GLU A 137 -31.19 -3.25 11.16
N ILE A 138 -30.40 -2.24 11.50
CA ILE A 138 -30.36 -1.59 12.82
C ILE A 138 -31.16 -0.30 12.70
N SER A 139 -32.37 -0.32 13.24
CA SER A 139 -33.34 0.76 13.11
C SER A 139 -33.38 1.71 14.31
N GLN A 140 -32.86 1.27 15.46
CA GLN A 140 -32.75 2.07 16.67
C GLN A 140 -31.70 1.46 17.62
N TRP A 141 -30.89 2.31 18.26
CA TRP A 141 -29.94 1.87 19.29
C TRP A 141 -30.57 1.76 20.69
N GLY A 142 -31.43 2.71 21.04
CA GLY A 142 -31.98 2.82 22.38
C GLY A 142 -30.91 3.16 23.42
N ASN A 143 -31.19 2.83 24.69
CA ASN A 143 -30.30 3.10 25.83
C ASN A 143 -29.62 1.84 26.39
N ILE A 144 -29.44 0.82 25.54
CA ILE A 144 -28.74 -0.39 25.93
C ILE A 144 -27.29 -0.05 26.28
N GLN A 145 -26.86 -0.44 27.48
CA GLN A 145 -25.48 -0.30 27.93
C GLN A 145 -24.63 -1.44 27.35
N TRP A 146 -23.85 -1.12 26.34
CA TRP A 146 -22.96 -2.08 25.68
C TRP A 146 -21.67 -2.23 26.48
N SER A 147 -21.28 -3.44 26.86
CA SER A 147 -19.95 -3.68 27.48
C SER A 147 -18.84 -3.92 26.45
N THR A 148 -19.22 -4.29 25.22
CA THR A 148 -18.32 -4.42 24.06
C THR A 148 -19.16 -4.45 22.79
N MET A 149 -18.60 -3.92 21.69
CA MET A 149 -19.15 -4.08 20.33
C MET A 149 -18.20 -4.89 19.44
N ASN A 150 -17.20 -5.54 20.03
CA ASN A 150 -16.25 -6.39 19.32
C ASN A 150 -17.02 -7.40 18.44
N ASN A 151 -16.85 -7.24 17.13
CA ASN A 151 -17.49 -8.05 16.11
C ASN A 151 -19.02 -8.20 16.21
N ALA A 152 -19.72 -7.22 16.80
CA ALA A 152 -21.16 -7.31 17.07
C ALA A 152 -22.03 -7.48 15.82
N PHE A 153 -21.58 -7.06 14.62
CA PHE A 153 -22.29 -7.18 13.34
C PHE A 153 -21.38 -7.68 12.21
N ALA A 154 -20.30 -8.37 12.57
CA ALA A 154 -19.35 -8.89 11.60
C ALA A 154 -20.01 -9.94 10.68
N ASN A 155 -19.66 -9.89 9.40
CA ASN A 155 -20.14 -10.78 8.33
C ASN A 155 -21.63 -10.70 8.03
N CYS A 156 -22.41 -9.82 8.67
CA CYS A 156 -23.81 -9.60 8.33
C CYS A 156 -23.92 -9.02 6.90
N PRO A 157 -24.33 -9.82 5.90
CA PRO A 157 -24.12 -9.47 4.50
C PRO A 157 -25.09 -8.40 3.99
N ASN A 158 -26.22 -8.20 4.68
CA ASN A 158 -27.34 -7.37 4.23
C ASN A 158 -27.64 -6.17 5.15
N ILE A 159 -26.82 -5.96 6.17
CA ILE A 159 -27.15 -5.04 7.26
C ILE A 159 -27.11 -3.57 6.83
N LYS A 160 -28.19 -2.85 7.14
CA LYS A 160 -28.30 -1.39 6.98
C LYS A 160 -28.38 -0.74 8.36
N LEU A 161 -27.71 0.40 8.52
CA LEU A 161 -27.83 1.27 9.69
C LEU A 161 -28.70 2.48 9.34
N THR A 162 -29.97 2.41 9.69
CA THR A 162 -30.99 3.46 9.47
C THR A 162 -31.34 4.20 10.75
N ALA A 163 -30.88 3.71 11.90
CA ALA A 163 -31.05 4.34 13.20
C ALA A 163 -30.71 5.84 13.16
N SER A 164 -31.58 6.66 13.75
CA SER A 164 -31.39 8.11 13.84
C SER A 164 -30.79 8.55 15.17
N ASP A 165 -30.85 7.68 16.17
CA ASP A 165 -30.18 7.80 17.47
C ASP A 165 -28.75 7.24 17.43
N ALA A 166 -28.01 7.41 18.52
CA ALA A 166 -26.64 6.93 18.69
C ALA A 166 -26.59 5.84 19.77
N PRO A 167 -25.68 4.85 19.65
CA PRO A 167 -25.46 3.88 20.72
C PRO A 167 -24.82 4.53 21.94
N ASP A 168 -25.18 4.09 23.15
CA ASP A 168 -24.44 4.41 24.37
C ASP A 168 -23.14 3.61 24.41
N LEU A 169 -22.04 4.23 23.96
CA LEU A 169 -20.71 3.63 23.95
C LEU A 169 -19.89 3.97 25.21
N SER A 170 -20.48 4.58 26.24
CA SER A 170 -19.74 5.08 27.41
C SER A 170 -18.93 4.00 28.16
N GLN A 171 -19.31 2.73 28.04
CA GLN A 171 -18.61 1.57 28.62
C GLN A 171 -17.85 0.71 27.58
N VAL A 172 -17.87 1.09 26.30
CA VAL A 172 -17.27 0.32 25.21
C VAL A 172 -15.86 0.82 24.92
N THR A 173 -14.86 0.00 25.21
CA THR A 173 -13.45 0.30 24.85
C THR A 173 -13.01 -0.36 23.55
N ASP A 174 -13.80 -1.31 23.03
CA ASP A 174 -13.42 -2.14 21.88
C ASP A 174 -14.58 -2.20 20.86
N LEU A 175 -14.38 -1.53 19.73
CA LEU A 175 -15.24 -1.59 18.55
C LEU A 175 -14.67 -2.52 17.47
N SER A 176 -13.56 -3.23 17.73
CA SER A 176 -12.84 -3.93 16.69
C SER A 176 -13.74 -4.93 15.94
N GLY A 177 -13.64 -4.88 14.62
CA GLY A 177 -14.40 -5.73 13.70
C GLY A 177 -15.92 -5.58 13.75
N MET A 178 -16.49 -4.56 14.41
CA MET A 178 -17.95 -4.42 14.58
C MET A 178 -18.74 -4.64 13.27
N PHE A 179 -18.28 -4.11 12.15
CA PHE A 179 -18.90 -4.28 10.83
C PHE A 179 -17.98 -5.01 9.82
N LYS A 180 -16.94 -5.71 10.30
CA LYS A 180 -16.01 -6.43 9.44
C LYS A 180 -16.74 -7.38 8.49
N SER A 181 -16.41 -7.36 7.21
CA SER A 181 -16.97 -8.19 6.15
C SER A 181 -18.49 -8.07 5.98
N ALA A 182 -19.13 -7.02 6.51
CA ALA A 182 -20.51 -6.68 6.20
C ALA A 182 -20.57 -6.08 4.78
N LYS A 183 -20.56 -6.95 3.77
CA LYS A 183 -20.27 -6.58 2.37
C LYS A 183 -21.18 -5.48 1.81
N ASN A 184 -22.46 -5.48 2.16
CA ASN A 184 -23.41 -4.46 1.71
C ASN A 184 -23.77 -3.46 2.81
N PHE A 185 -22.86 -3.26 3.78
CA PHE A 185 -23.08 -2.31 4.86
C PHE A 185 -23.32 -0.91 4.31
N THR A 186 -24.46 -0.34 4.70
CA THR A 186 -24.84 1.04 4.41
C THR A 186 -25.26 1.71 5.71
N SER A 187 -24.97 2.99 5.84
CA SER A 187 -25.37 3.81 6.98
C SER A 187 -25.95 5.14 6.51
N ASN A 188 -26.80 5.74 7.32
CA ASN A 188 -27.15 7.15 7.19
C ASN A 188 -26.06 8.04 7.88
N ASN A 189 -26.26 9.36 7.87
CA ASN A 189 -25.30 10.30 8.45
C ASN A 189 -25.28 10.35 9.99
N SER A 190 -26.21 9.67 10.69
CA SER A 190 -26.25 9.67 12.16
C SER A 190 -25.04 8.98 12.77
N ILE A 191 -24.36 8.08 12.03
CA ILE A 191 -23.14 7.43 12.49
C ILE A 191 -22.05 8.44 12.88
N ASN A 192 -22.05 9.63 12.26
CA ASN A 192 -21.12 10.70 12.56
C ASN A 192 -21.34 11.32 13.96
N SER A 193 -22.50 11.11 14.61
CA SER A 193 -22.79 11.69 15.94
C SER A 193 -22.53 10.72 17.09
N TRP A 194 -21.89 9.59 16.84
CA TRP A 194 -21.55 8.63 17.91
C TRP A 194 -20.46 9.20 18.81
N ASP A 195 -20.66 9.09 20.13
CA ASP A 195 -19.63 9.42 21.11
C ASP A 195 -18.67 8.22 21.26
N THR A 196 -17.51 8.31 20.61
CA THR A 196 -16.48 7.26 20.64
C THR A 196 -15.37 7.54 21.66
N SER A 197 -15.56 8.49 22.57
CA SER A 197 -14.51 8.97 23.48
C SER A 197 -13.93 7.92 24.44
N SER A 198 -14.66 6.84 24.73
CA SER A 198 -14.23 5.69 25.55
C SER A 198 -13.43 4.64 24.76
N VAL A 199 -13.48 4.68 23.43
CA VAL A 199 -12.97 3.62 22.54
C VAL A 199 -11.44 3.66 22.47
N GLN A 200 -10.83 2.48 22.59
CA GLN A 200 -9.38 2.28 22.53
C GLN A 200 -8.95 1.44 21.31
N ASP A 201 -9.80 0.51 20.85
CA ASP A 201 -9.54 -0.33 19.68
C ASP A 201 -10.63 -0.17 18.61
N MET A 202 -10.21 0.27 17.42
CA MET A 202 -11.04 0.40 16.21
C MET A 202 -10.54 -0.49 15.07
N SER A 203 -9.68 -1.47 15.37
CA SER A 203 -9.11 -2.35 14.35
C SER A 203 -10.19 -3.10 13.58
N GLU A 204 -10.01 -3.22 12.27
CA GLU A 204 -10.92 -3.95 11.37
C GLU A 204 -12.38 -3.46 11.34
N LEU A 205 -12.71 -2.32 11.96
CA LEU A 205 -14.09 -1.87 12.19
C LEU A 205 -14.97 -1.93 10.94
N PHE A 206 -14.45 -1.44 9.82
CA PHE A 206 -15.12 -1.41 8.51
C PHE A 206 -14.39 -2.25 7.46
N SER A 207 -13.52 -3.17 7.88
CA SER A 207 -12.75 -4.03 6.97
C SER A 207 -13.67 -4.79 6.01
N GLN A 208 -13.35 -4.79 4.72
CA GLN A 208 -14.09 -5.47 3.64
C GLN A 208 -15.57 -5.04 3.53
N THR A 209 -15.87 -3.76 3.73
CA THR A 209 -17.21 -3.18 3.57
C THR A 209 -17.30 -2.20 2.38
N THR A 210 -18.51 -1.80 2.04
CA THR A 210 -18.79 -0.67 1.12
C THR A 210 -18.86 0.69 1.84
N PHE A 211 -18.41 0.77 3.09
CA PHE A 211 -18.60 1.93 3.94
C PHE A 211 -17.95 3.20 3.37
N ASN A 212 -18.71 4.30 3.36
CA ASN A 212 -18.26 5.62 2.91
C ASN A 212 -19.10 6.76 3.52
N SER A 213 -19.64 6.59 4.73
CA SER A 213 -20.40 7.66 5.42
C SER A 213 -19.48 8.51 6.30
N PRO A 214 -19.81 9.81 6.53
CA PRO A 214 -18.98 10.69 7.36
C PRO A 214 -18.78 10.16 8.79
N ILE A 215 -17.55 10.23 9.27
CA ILE A 215 -17.12 9.83 10.64
C ILE A 215 -16.05 10.79 11.21
N ASP A 216 -15.94 11.99 10.64
CA ASP A 216 -14.94 12.97 11.06
C ASP A 216 -15.16 13.33 12.54
N ASN A 217 -16.41 13.52 12.98
CA ASN A 217 -16.74 13.96 14.34
C ASN A 217 -16.44 12.96 15.47
N TRP A 218 -15.94 11.76 15.16
CA TRP A 218 -15.58 10.77 16.16
C TRP A 218 -14.40 11.24 17.02
N ASN A 219 -14.49 11.01 18.33
CA ASN A 219 -13.40 11.29 19.25
C ASN A 219 -12.43 10.10 19.30
N THR A 220 -11.30 10.21 18.62
CA THR A 220 -10.27 9.15 18.58
C THR A 220 -9.13 9.32 19.59
N SER A 221 -9.21 10.30 20.51
CA SER A 221 -8.11 10.67 21.41
C SER A 221 -7.69 9.60 22.42
N ASN A 222 -8.46 8.51 22.56
CA ASN A 222 -8.11 7.35 23.38
C ASN A 222 -7.78 6.10 22.56
N VAL A 223 -7.88 6.15 21.24
CA VAL A 223 -7.62 5.02 20.35
C VAL A 223 -6.11 4.75 20.28
N THR A 224 -5.74 3.49 20.45
CA THR A 224 -4.35 3.02 20.35
C THR A 224 -4.14 2.09 19.14
N ASN A 225 -5.21 1.45 18.64
CA ASN A 225 -5.17 0.50 17.52
C ASN A 225 -6.22 0.85 16.45
N MET A 226 -5.76 1.13 15.23
CA MET A 226 -6.57 1.35 14.03
C MET A 226 -6.21 0.38 12.89
N SER A 227 -5.49 -0.70 13.21
CA SER A 227 -5.03 -1.65 12.19
C SER A 227 -6.19 -2.19 11.37
N ARG A 228 -6.02 -2.24 10.04
CA ARG A 228 -7.00 -2.77 9.08
C ARG A 228 -8.40 -2.12 9.13
N MET A 229 -8.58 -0.96 9.76
CA MET A 229 -9.91 -0.34 9.96
C MET A 229 -10.72 -0.20 8.66
N PHE A 230 -10.07 0.19 7.55
CA PHE A 230 -10.66 0.31 6.21
C PHE A 230 -10.03 -0.66 5.20
N TYR A 231 -9.43 -1.76 5.67
CA TYR A 231 -8.83 -2.79 4.83
C TYR A 231 -9.83 -3.28 3.77
N PHE A 232 -9.49 -3.23 2.49
CA PHE A 232 -10.37 -3.58 1.37
C PHE A 232 -11.71 -2.82 1.31
N SER A 233 -11.81 -1.66 1.96
CA SER A 233 -12.97 -0.76 1.84
C SER A 233 -12.81 0.13 0.62
N LYS A 234 -12.95 -0.47 -0.56
CA LYS A 234 -12.55 0.13 -1.85
C LYS A 234 -13.14 1.51 -2.12
N LEU A 235 -14.33 1.80 -1.58
CA LEU A 235 -15.09 3.04 -1.81
C LEU A 235 -14.84 4.12 -0.76
N PHE A 236 -14.15 3.81 0.34
CA PHE A 236 -13.97 4.74 1.45
C PHE A 236 -13.09 5.93 1.04
N ASN A 237 -13.61 7.15 1.20
CA ASN A 237 -12.90 8.39 0.91
C ASN A 237 -13.43 9.58 1.74
N GLN A 238 -13.86 9.34 2.98
CA GLN A 238 -14.37 10.41 3.86
C GLN A 238 -13.24 11.08 4.63
N THR A 239 -13.41 12.38 4.89
CA THR A 239 -12.42 13.17 5.65
C THR A 239 -12.26 12.64 7.07
N LEU A 240 -11.02 12.68 7.57
CA LEU A 240 -10.59 12.24 8.89
C LEU A 240 -9.74 13.32 9.58
N LYS A 241 -9.99 14.59 9.22
CA LYS A 241 -9.13 15.72 9.60
C LYS A 241 -9.15 15.98 11.11
N THR A 242 -10.28 15.75 11.76
CA THR A 242 -10.46 16.05 13.19
C THR A 242 -10.03 14.93 14.12
N TRP A 243 -9.60 13.79 13.57
CA TRP A 243 -9.12 12.66 14.34
C TRP A 243 -7.80 12.99 15.05
N ASP A 244 -7.80 12.78 16.37
CA ASP A 244 -6.59 12.76 17.19
C ASP A 244 -6.00 11.35 17.16
N VAL A 245 -4.84 11.20 16.51
CA VAL A 245 -4.10 9.93 16.42
C VAL A 245 -2.85 9.91 17.31
N SER A 246 -2.71 10.87 18.22
CA SER A 246 -1.50 11.04 19.06
C SER A 246 -1.18 9.85 19.96
N LYS A 247 -2.17 9.02 20.30
CA LYS A 247 -1.98 7.77 21.09
C LYS A 247 -1.98 6.50 20.23
N VAL A 248 -2.23 6.60 18.93
CA VAL A 248 -2.28 5.43 18.06
C VAL A 248 -0.86 4.89 17.90
N THR A 249 -0.68 3.60 18.16
CA THR A 249 0.60 2.91 17.97
C THR A 249 0.59 2.01 16.74
N ASN A 250 -0.59 1.53 16.33
CA ASN A 250 -0.73 0.56 15.24
C ASN A 250 -1.76 1.02 14.18
N MET A 251 -1.29 1.26 12.96
CA MET A 251 -2.08 1.55 11.75
C MET A 251 -1.81 0.55 10.62
N GLN A 252 -1.30 -0.64 10.95
CA GLN A 252 -0.99 -1.67 9.96
C GLN A 252 -2.18 -1.92 9.02
N SER A 253 -1.94 -1.80 7.73
CA SER A 253 -2.91 -2.05 6.66
C SER A 253 -4.22 -1.26 6.77
N MET A 254 -4.24 -0.13 7.49
CA MET A 254 -5.47 0.64 7.76
C MET A 254 -6.23 1.00 6.48
N PHE A 255 -5.54 1.44 5.42
CA PHE A 255 -6.12 1.79 4.12
C PHE A 255 -5.68 0.83 3.00
N MET A 256 -5.20 -0.37 3.34
CA MET A 256 -4.79 -1.33 2.32
C MET A 256 -5.99 -1.68 1.43
N SER A 257 -5.84 -1.53 0.11
CA SER A 257 -6.89 -1.71 -0.90
C SER A 257 -8.11 -0.78 -0.72
N ALA A 258 -8.00 0.33 0.01
CA ALA A 258 -8.98 1.41 0.00
C ALA A 258 -8.77 2.26 -1.28
N GLU A 259 -9.14 1.69 -2.44
CA GLU A 259 -8.73 2.19 -3.76
C GLU A 259 -9.06 3.67 -4.01
N LYS A 260 -10.16 4.19 -3.46
CA LYS A 260 -10.62 5.58 -3.59
C LYS A 260 -10.10 6.55 -2.54
N PHE A 261 -9.36 6.08 -1.53
CA PHE A 261 -8.95 6.92 -0.42
C PHE A 261 -7.87 7.92 -0.84
N ASN A 262 -8.14 9.22 -0.71
CA ASN A 262 -7.21 10.29 -1.05
C ASN A 262 -7.45 11.56 -0.20
N GLN A 263 -7.68 11.40 1.11
CA GLN A 263 -7.97 12.51 2.02
C GLN A 263 -6.71 13.04 2.71
N PRO A 264 -6.63 14.36 2.99
CA PRO A 264 -5.45 14.96 3.63
C PRO A 264 -5.23 14.42 5.05
N LEU A 265 -3.99 14.02 5.35
CA LEU A 265 -3.55 13.44 6.63
C LEU A 265 -2.33 14.16 7.24
N GLN A 266 -1.93 15.30 6.69
CA GLN A 266 -0.70 15.99 7.08
C GLN A 266 -0.74 16.55 8.51
N ASP A 267 -1.92 16.78 9.07
CA ASP A 267 -2.13 17.38 10.40
C ASP A 267 -2.14 16.33 11.53
N TRP A 268 -2.01 15.04 11.21
CA TRP A 268 -1.97 13.96 12.19
C TRP A 268 -0.68 13.97 13.02
N ASN A 269 -0.81 13.92 14.35
CA ASN A 269 0.33 13.71 15.24
C ASN A 269 0.68 12.21 15.30
N THR A 270 1.73 11.80 14.59
CA THR A 270 2.12 10.39 14.46
C THR A 270 3.27 9.96 15.37
N GLU A 271 3.66 10.74 16.38
CA GLU A 271 4.84 10.48 17.21
C GLU A 271 4.82 9.10 17.91
N SER A 272 3.63 8.61 18.26
CA SER A 272 3.42 7.31 18.93
C SER A 272 3.40 6.11 17.98
N LEU A 273 3.39 6.31 16.65
CA LEU A 273 3.30 5.20 15.70
C LEU A 273 4.54 4.31 15.74
N THR A 274 4.31 3.00 15.85
CA THR A 274 5.35 1.96 15.77
C THR A 274 5.14 1.01 14.60
N ASN A 275 3.88 0.83 14.14
CA ASN A 275 3.54 -0.07 13.05
C ASN A 275 2.65 0.61 11.99
N ILE A 276 3.20 0.79 10.80
CA ILE A 276 2.54 1.36 9.61
C ILE A 276 2.66 0.45 8.38
N ILE A 277 2.96 -0.84 8.59
CA ILE A 277 3.16 -1.82 7.50
C ILE A 277 1.92 -1.83 6.60
N ASP A 278 2.13 -1.80 5.29
CA ASP A 278 1.08 -1.85 4.25
C ASP A 278 -0.03 -0.78 4.38
N ILE A 279 0.18 0.33 5.11
CA ILE A 279 -0.89 1.29 5.43
C ILE A 279 -1.63 1.82 4.19
N PHE A 280 -0.93 2.10 3.08
CA PHE A 280 -1.51 2.51 1.79
C PHE A 280 -1.29 1.49 0.66
N ASN A 281 -1.02 0.22 1.00
CA ASN A 281 -0.83 -0.82 -0.02
C ASN A 281 -2.09 -0.96 -0.88
N GLY A 282 -2.03 -0.76 -2.19
CA GLY A 282 -3.20 -0.83 -3.07
C GLY A 282 -4.17 0.36 -2.93
N ALA A 283 -3.82 1.44 -2.22
CA ALA A 283 -4.59 2.67 -2.16
C ALA A 283 -4.38 3.48 -3.46
N ARG A 284 -5.09 3.08 -4.52
CA ARG A 284 -4.78 3.46 -5.91
C ARG A 284 -4.83 4.97 -6.19
N GLU A 285 -5.69 5.71 -5.52
CA GLU A 285 -5.85 7.16 -5.70
C GLU A 285 -5.04 8.00 -4.69
N PHE A 286 -4.38 7.38 -3.70
CA PHE A 286 -3.71 8.10 -2.64
C PHE A 286 -2.46 8.86 -3.15
N ASN A 287 -2.46 10.18 -3.00
CA ASN A 287 -1.33 11.05 -3.35
C ASN A 287 -1.28 12.31 -2.45
N GLN A 288 -1.54 12.15 -1.16
CA GLN A 288 -1.59 13.27 -0.20
C GLN A 288 -0.24 13.48 0.50
N PRO A 289 0.11 14.74 0.83
CA PRO A 289 1.38 15.03 1.49
C PRO A 289 1.40 14.44 2.89
N ILE A 290 2.41 13.61 3.18
CA ILE A 290 2.63 13.00 4.51
C ILE A 290 4.08 13.15 4.99
N ASN A 291 4.84 14.08 4.39
CA ASN A 291 6.21 14.39 4.80
C ASN A 291 6.30 14.93 6.24
N THR A 292 5.17 15.35 6.83
CA THR A 292 5.07 15.84 8.21
C THR A 292 5.00 14.71 9.24
N TRP A 293 4.74 13.47 8.82
CA TRP A 293 4.64 12.35 9.74
C TRP A 293 5.98 12.08 10.43
N ASN A 294 5.95 12.00 11.76
CA ASN A 294 7.04 11.48 12.56
C ASN A 294 7.00 9.95 12.54
N ILE A 295 8.00 9.32 11.94
CA ILE A 295 8.16 7.86 11.88
C ILE A 295 9.39 7.36 12.68
N SER A 296 9.95 8.18 13.56
CA SER A 296 11.20 7.88 14.29
C SER A 296 11.12 6.67 15.24
N ASN A 297 9.92 6.14 15.48
CA ASN A 297 9.66 4.93 16.27
C ASN A 297 9.31 3.70 15.42
N VAL A 298 9.17 3.85 14.10
CA VAL A 298 8.85 2.77 13.16
C VAL A 298 10.11 1.98 12.81
N THR A 299 10.00 0.64 12.79
CA THR A 299 11.10 -0.26 12.43
C THR A 299 10.93 -0.95 11.07
N SER A 300 9.75 -0.90 10.46
CA SER A 300 9.48 -1.48 9.14
C SER A 300 8.65 -0.53 8.28
N LEU A 301 9.14 -0.29 7.06
CA LEU A 301 8.43 0.36 5.96
C LEU A 301 7.98 -0.68 4.92
N SER A 302 7.75 -1.93 5.35
CA SER A 302 7.30 -2.97 4.42
C SER A 302 5.99 -2.56 3.75
N GLY A 303 6.02 -2.49 2.41
CA GLY A 303 4.84 -2.39 1.56
C GLY A 303 3.99 -1.11 1.70
N ILE A 304 4.48 -0.05 2.36
CA ILE A 304 3.60 1.07 2.76
C ILE A 304 2.88 1.73 1.57
N PHE A 305 3.52 1.79 0.39
CA PHE A 305 2.94 2.27 -0.88
C PHE A 305 2.98 1.20 -1.98
N SER A 306 3.08 -0.07 -1.62
CA SER A 306 3.03 -1.14 -2.62
C SER A 306 1.71 -1.07 -3.38
N LEU A 307 1.73 -1.16 -4.70
CA LEU A 307 0.56 -1.07 -5.58
C LEU A 307 -0.24 0.25 -5.42
N ALA A 308 0.41 1.36 -5.01
CA ALA A 308 -0.15 2.71 -5.00
C ALA A 308 0.35 3.52 -6.22
N PRO A 309 -0.17 3.28 -7.44
CA PRO A 309 0.39 3.80 -8.67
C PRO A 309 0.43 5.33 -8.81
N GLN A 310 -0.37 6.07 -8.03
CA GLN A 310 -0.47 7.53 -8.11
C GLN A 310 0.40 8.26 -7.08
N PHE A 311 0.99 7.55 -6.11
CA PHE A 311 1.72 8.18 -5.02
C PHE A 311 3.04 8.79 -5.52
N ASN A 312 3.23 10.10 -5.32
CA ASN A 312 4.44 10.83 -5.72
C ASN A 312 4.65 12.07 -4.83
N GLN A 313 4.62 11.90 -3.50
CA GLN A 313 4.81 12.99 -2.53
C GLN A 313 6.17 12.90 -1.84
N PRO A 314 6.77 14.05 -1.46
CA PRO A 314 8.07 14.06 -0.80
C PRO A 314 8.02 13.33 0.54
N LEU A 315 9.10 12.61 0.87
CA LEU A 315 9.29 11.84 2.11
C LEU A 315 10.66 12.10 2.76
N ASN A 316 11.35 13.16 2.33
CA ASN A 316 12.73 13.45 2.69
C ASN A 316 12.91 13.90 4.17
N HIS A 317 11.83 14.19 4.90
CA HIS A 317 11.87 14.54 6.33
C HIS A 317 11.69 13.33 7.26
N TRP A 318 11.40 12.16 6.71
CA TRP A 318 11.21 10.96 7.50
C TRP A 318 12.54 10.51 8.12
N ASN A 319 12.53 10.34 9.44
CA ASN A 319 13.66 9.76 10.17
C ASN A 319 13.60 8.22 10.10
N THR A 320 14.41 7.62 9.25
CA THR A 320 14.46 6.17 9.03
C THR A 320 15.53 5.45 9.86
N SER A 321 16.18 6.10 10.84
CA SER A 321 17.35 5.56 11.56
C SER A 321 17.09 4.32 12.43
N LYS A 322 15.83 3.90 12.59
CA LYS A 322 15.40 2.66 13.26
C LYS A 322 14.86 1.61 12.30
N VAL A 323 14.69 1.93 11.02
CA VAL A 323 14.09 1.03 10.03
C VAL A 323 15.08 -0.09 9.70
N THR A 324 14.60 -1.33 9.79
CA THR A 324 15.35 -2.55 9.45
C THR A 324 14.82 -3.26 8.21
N ASP A 325 13.60 -2.93 7.77
CA ASP A 325 12.92 -3.55 6.64
C ASP A 325 12.26 -2.48 5.75
N MET A 326 12.68 -2.42 4.49
CA MET A 326 12.14 -1.56 3.42
C MET A 326 11.60 -2.40 2.25
N SER A 327 11.26 -3.67 2.50
CA SER A 327 10.77 -4.55 1.44
C SER A 327 9.46 -4.03 0.85
N ARG A 328 9.34 -4.07 -0.49
CA ARG A 328 8.14 -3.66 -1.22
C ARG A 328 7.67 -2.20 -0.99
N THR A 329 8.43 -1.31 -0.34
CA THR A 329 7.96 0.03 0.07
C THR A 329 7.29 0.80 -1.08
N PHE A 330 7.87 0.75 -2.29
CA PHE A 330 7.36 1.40 -3.50
C PHE A 330 7.08 0.40 -4.63
N ASN A 331 6.89 -0.89 -4.32
CA ASN A 331 6.62 -1.91 -5.33
C ASN A 331 5.35 -1.57 -6.13
N GLY A 332 5.46 -1.32 -7.44
CA GLY A 332 4.32 -0.93 -8.28
C GLY A 332 3.81 0.50 -8.05
N ALA A 333 4.56 1.35 -7.36
CA ALA A 333 4.28 2.78 -7.24
C ALA A 333 4.72 3.50 -8.53
N LEU A 334 3.95 3.30 -9.60
CA LEU A 334 4.31 3.68 -10.98
C LEU A 334 4.77 5.14 -11.14
N SER A 335 4.19 6.08 -10.38
CA SER A 335 4.47 7.52 -10.47
C SER A 335 5.55 8.02 -9.52
N PHE A 336 6.04 7.18 -8.60
CA PHE A 336 6.95 7.63 -7.55
C PHE A 336 8.33 7.99 -8.12
N ASN A 337 8.72 9.26 -7.99
CA ASN A 337 10.05 9.74 -8.36
C ASN A 337 10.47 10.91 -7.45
N GLN A 338 10.45 10.68 -6.14
CA GLN A 338 10.81 11.69 -5.14
C GLN A 338 12.18 11.38 -4.55
N ASN A 339 12.94 12.43 -4.25
CA ASN A 339 14.26 12.30 -3.66
C ASN A 339 14.16 11.82 -2.20
N ILE A 340 14.73 10.63 -1.95
CA ILE A 340 14.82 9.98 -0.64
C ILE A 340 16.29 9.65 -0.28
N ASN A 341 17.23 10.40 -0.87
CA ASN A 341 18.66 10.23 -0.61
C ASN A 341 18.98 10.53 0.87
N SER A 342 18.16 11.32 1.56
CA SER A 342 18.32 11.65 2.99
C SER A 342 17.97 10.52 3.96
N TRP A 343 17.39 9.41 3.51
CA TRP A 343 17.07 8.29 4.37
C TRP A 343 18.33 7.62 4.94
N ASP A 344 18.35 7.39 6.24
CA ASP A 344 19.32 6.53 6.91
C ASP A 344 18.96 5.06 6.67
N THR A 345 19.81 4.35 5.93
CA THR A 345 19.64 2.93 5.59
C THR A 345 20.60 2.01 6.36
N SER A 346 21.41 2.54 7.29
CA SER A 346 22.51 1.81 7.95
C SER A 346 22.09 0.54 8.70
N LYS A 347 20.82 0.44 9.10
CA LYS A 347 20.24 -0.73 9.79
C LYS A 347 19.35 -1.60 8.92
N VAL A 348 19.12 -1.23 7.67
CA VAL A 348 18.21 -1.94 6.78
C VAL A 348 18.84 -3.27 6.37
N GLY A 349 18.16 -4.37 6.70
CA GLY A 349 18.55 -5.73 6.31
C GLY A 349 17.83 -6.22 5.05
N ASN A 350 16.61 -5.74 4.79
CA ASN A 350 15.79 -6.19 3.67
C ASN A 350 15.35 -5.00 2.79
N MET A 351 15.75 -5.03 1.52
CA MET A 351 15.35 -4.09 0.45
C MET A 351 14.67 -4.81 -0.72
N SER A 352 14.25 -6.08 -0.52
CA SER A 352 13.62 -6.87 -1.59
C SER A 352 12.38 -6.16 -2.16
N LEU A 353 12.24 -6.19 -3.48
CA LEU A 353 11.12 -5.58 -4.22
C LEU A 353 10.92 -4.07 -3.98
N MET A 354 11.84 -3.36 -3.31
CA MET A 354 11.59 -1.99 -2.81
C MET A 354 11.08 -1.04 -3.90
N PHE A 355 11.66 -1.10 -5.10
CA PHE A 355 11.26 -0.33 -6.28
C PHE A 355 10.77 -1.21 -7.43
N ALA A 356 10.48 -2.50 -7.23
CA ALA A 356 10.02 -3.37 -8.31
C ALA A 356 8.79 -2.75 -9.02
N GLN A 357 8.86 -2.55 -10.33
CA GLN A 357 7.83 -1.89 -11.15
C GLN A 357 7.52 -0.42 -10.76
N ALA A 358 8.42 0.28 -10.06
CA ALA A 358 8.30 1.73 -9.81
C ALA A 358 8.83 2.51 -11.04
N VAL A 359 8.19 2.33 -12.19
CA VAL A 359 8.75 2.66 -13.52
C VAL A 359 9.28 4.08 -13.70
N SER A 360 8.79 5.06 -12.92
CA SER A 360 9.26 6.45 -12.99
C SER A 360 10.48 6.75 -12.12
N TYR A 361 10.89 5.86 -11.23
CA TYR A 361 11.90 6.12 -10.21
C TYR A 361 13.32 6.14 -10.79
N ASN A 362 13.99 7.29 -10.68
CA ASN A 362 15.37 7.48 -11.11
C ASN A 362 16.05 8.62 -10.32
N GLU A 363 15.87 8.64 -9.00
CA GLU A 363 16.45 9.65 -8.09
C GLU A 363 17.74 9.17 -7.41
N PRO A 364 18.71 10.05 -7.09
CA PRO A 364 19.99 9.66 -6.50
C PRO A 364 19.87 8.91 -5.16
N MET A 365 20.74 7.92 -4.95
CA MET A 365 20.83 7.08 -3.74
C MET A 365 22.28 6.94 -3.25
N THR A 366 23.06 8.01 -3.40
CA THR A 366 24.52 8.03 -3.17
C THR A 366 24.92 8.06 -1.70
N SER A 367 24.01 8.45 -0.79
CA SER A 367 24.26 8.47 0.66
C SER A 367 23.75 7.25 1.41
N TRP A 368 23.19 6.27 0.71
CA TRP A 368 22.69 5.05 1.33
C TRP A 368 23.84 4.16 1.81
N ASP A 369 23.80 3.77 3.08
CA ASP A 369 24.63 2.72 3.64
C ASP A 369 23.91 1.37 3.50
N THR A 370 24.43 0.50 2.63
CA THR A 370 23.88 -0.83 2.38
C THR A 370 24.62 -1.95 3.13
N GLY A 371 25.55 -1.61 4.03
CA GLY A 371 26.44 -2.59 4.69
C GLY A 371 25.74 -3.55 5.67
N SER A 372 24.45 -3.35 5.94
CA SER A 372 23.60 -4.26 6.72
C SER A 372 22.65 -5.10 5.86
N VAL A 373 22.52 -4.81 4.56
CA VAL A 373 21.53 -5.44 3.69
C VAL A 373 21.94 -6.88 3.38
N THR A 374 21.00 -7.80 3.56
CA THR A 374 21.13 -9.23 3.22
C THR A 374 20.27 -9.65 2.03
N ASP A 375 19.19 -8.92 1.73
CA ASP A 375 18.28 -9.23 0.62
C ASP A 375 17.98 -7.97 -0.22
N MET A 376 18.37 -8.02 -1.50
CA MET A 376 18.09 -7.02 -2.53
C MET A 376 17.33 -7.64 -3.72
N SER A 377 16.74 -8.82 -3.54
CA SER A 377 16.05 -9.51 -4.63
C SER A 377 14.92 -8.66 -5.19
N PHE A 378 14.81 -8.62 -6.51
CA PHE A 378 13.84 -7.81 -7.26
C PHE A 378 13.89 -6.29 -6.97
N MET A 379 14.92 -5.74 -6.34
CA MET A 379 14.92 -4.34 -5.87
C MET A 379 14.51 -3.32 -6.94
N PHE A 380 15.01 -3.46 -8.18
CA PHE A 380 14.66 -2.64 -9.34
C PHE A 380 14.03 -3.46 -10.47
N HIS A 381 13.39 -4.59 -10.17
CA HIS A 381 12.77 -5.43 -11.19
C HIS A 381 11.75 -4.68 -12.06
N PHE A 382 11.89 -4.74 -13.38
CA PHE A 382 11.10 -4.01 -14.38
C PHE A 382 11.04 -2.49 -14.14
N ASN A 383 12.20 -1.86 -13.93
CA ASN A 383 12.36 -0.39 -13.90
C ASN A 383 13.13 0.10 -15.13
N PRO A 384 12.46 0.30 -16.28
CA PRO A 384 13.13 0.50 -17.56
C PRO A 384 14.04 1.74 -17.61
N TYR A 385 13.72 2.78 -16.83
CA TYR A 385 14.44 4.06 -16.83
C TYR A 385 15.45 4.23 -15.67
N PHE A 386 15.59 3.22 -14.80
CA PHE A 386 16.51 3.32 -13.67
C PHE A 386 17.97 3.32 -14.16
N ASN A 387 18.70 4.40 -13.88
CA ASN A 387 20.11 4.55 -14.27
C ASN A 387 20.90 5.36 -13.24
N GLN A 388 20.70 5.10 -11.95
CA GLN A 388 21.47 5.77 -10.88
C GLN A 388 22.75 5.01 -10.54
N ASN A 389 23.76 5.75 -10.10
CA ASN A 389 25.04 5.16 -9.72
C ASN A 389 24.94 4.43 -8.38
N ILE A 390 25.02 3.10 -8.42
CA ILE A 390 25.02 2.19 -7.27
C ILE A 390 26.37 1.46 -7.07
N SER A 391 27.42 1.91 -7.77
CA SER A 391 28.75 1.28 -7.72
C SER A 391 29.42 1.32 -6.34
N ASN A 392 29.04 2.28 -5.50
CA ASN A 392 29.59 2.48 -4.15
C ASN A 392 28.85 1.68 -3.07
N TRP A 393 27.80 0.93 -3.41
CA TRP A 393 27.07 0.13 -2.43
C TRP A 393 27.94 -0.97 -1.85
N ASN A 394 27.88 -1.13 -0.53
CA ASN A 394 28.51 -2.23 0.17
C ASN A 394 27.60 -3.46 0.12
N THR A 395 27.98 -4.45 -0.68
CA THR A 395 27.22 -5.69 -0.88
C THR A 395 27.76 -6.88 -0.08
N ALA A 396 28.74 -6.68 0.81
CA ALA A 396 29.49 -7.76 1.45
C ALA A 396 28.66 -8.68 2.37
N LYS A 397 27.43 -8.30 2.71
CA LYS A 397 26.47 -9.13 3.47
C LYS A 397 25.28 -9.62 2.64
N VAL A 398 25.18 -9.21 1.38
CA VAL A 398 24.04 -9.58 0.53
C VAL A 398 24.12 -11.08 0.24
N VAL A 399 23.01 -11.77 0.50
CA VAL A 399 22.83 -13.20 0.24
C VAL A 399 21.98 -13.41 -1.01
N ASN A 400 20.97 -12.57 -1.24
CA ASN A 400 20.06 -12.69 -2.38
C ASN A 400 19.98 -11.38 -3.18
N MET A 401 20.28 -11.44 -4.48
CA MET A 401 20.12 -10.35 -5.45
C MET A 401 19.48 -10.83 -6.77
N GLY A 402 18.78 -11.96 -6.74
CA GLY A 402 18.02 -12.44 -7.90
C GLY A 402 17.03 -11.38 -8.39
N HIS A 403 16.88 -11.22 -9.70
CA HIS A 403 16.05 -10.21 -10.36
C HIS A 403 16.39 -8.74 -10.04
N MET A 404 17.48 -8.43 -9.34
CA MET A 404 17.74 -7.08 -8.81
C MET A 404 17.64 -5.98 -9.87
N LEU A 405 18.20 -6.18 -11.06
CA LEU A 405 18.20 -5.22 -12.19
C LEU A 405 17.47 -5.76 -13.43
N HIS A 406 16.73 -6.86 -13.30
CA HIS A 406 16.01 -7.47 -14.43
C HIS A 406 15.07 -6.46 -15.09
N GLY A 407 15.26 -6.18 -16.38
CA GLY A 407 14.43 -5.24 -17.15
C GLY A 407 14.78 -3.77 -16.94
N CYS A 408 15.96 -3.47 -16.38
CA CYS A 408 16.51 -2.11 -16.30
C CYS A 408 17.24 -1.75 -17.61
N TYR A 409 16.49 -1.47 -18.67
CA TYR A 409 17.05 -1.27 -20.02
C TYR A 409 18.11 -0.15 -20.11
N GLU A 410 17.94 0.92 -19.35
CA GLU A 410 18.82 2.12 -19.37
C GLU A 410 20.01 2.05 -18.39
N PHE A 411 20.16 0.97 -17.62
CA PHE A 411 21.21 0.91 -16.60
C PHE A 411 22.61 0.75 -17.21
N THR A 412 23.49 1.73 -16.94
CA THR A 412 24.83 1.83 -17.57
C THR A 412 25.99 1.88 -16.57
N HIS A 413 25.74 1.79 -15.26
CA HIS A 413 26.76 2.00 -14.24
C HIS A 413 27.49 0.71 -13.87
N SER A 414 28.81 0.76 -13.69
CA SER A 414 29.63 -0.41 -13.33
C SER A 414 29.26 -1.03 -11.98
N LEU A 415 29.28 -2.36 -11.92
CA LEU A 415 29.10 -3.17 -10.71
C LEU A 415 30.39 -3.91 -10.30
N GLU A 416 31.54 -3.58 -10.91
CA GLU A 416 32.81 -4.31 -10.72
C GLU A 416 33.29 -4.32 -9.26
N ASN A 417 32.97 -3.28 -8.49
CA ASN A 417 33.45 -3.09 -7.11
C ASN A 417 32.58 -3.82 -6.06
N TRP A 418 31.50 -4.46 -6.47
CA TRP A 418 30.62 -5.18 -5.54
C TRP A 418 31.32 -6.43 -4.99
N ASN A 419 31.27 -6.57 -3.66
CA ASN A 419 31.66 -7.82 -3.02
C ASN A 419 30.46 -8.79 -3.04
N VAL A 420 30.54 -9.81 -3.89
CA VAL A 420 29.48 -10.81 -4.04
C VAL A 420 29.81 -12.17 -3.41
N SER A 421 30.83 -12.23 -2.55
CA SER A 421 31.30 -13.49 -1.95
C SER A 421 30.32 -14.16 -0.98
N THR A 422 29.26 -13.47 -0.55
CA THR A 422 28.20 -14.04 0.29
C THR A 422 26.93 -14.38 -0.48
N VAL A 423 26.86 -14.01 -1.77
CA VAL A 423 25.65 -14.12 -2.57
C VAL A 423 25.45 -15.57 -2.99
N THR A 424 24.27 -16.12 -2.67
CA THR A 424 23.88 -17.49 -3.05
C THR A 424 22.93 -17.51 -4.25
N ASN A 425 22.17 -16.43 -4.49
CA ASN A 425 21.22 -16.33 -5.58
C ASN A 425 21.41 -15.04 -6.41
N MET A 426 21.67 -15.21 -7.71
CA MET A 426 21.73 -14.17 -8.74
C MET A 426 20.83 -14.49 -9.95
N ASP A 427 19.80 -15.34 -9.78
CA ASP A 427 18.89 -15.70 -10.86
C ASP A 427 18.33 -14.45 -11.53
N LEU A 428 18.43 -14.38 -12.85
CA LEU A 428 17.84 -13.32 -13.68
C LEU A 428 18.35 -11.90 -13.34
N MET A 429 19.41 -11.74 -12.54
CA MET A 429 19.82 -10.46 -11.97
C MET A 429 20.01 -9.35 -13.01
N LEU A 430 20.65 -9.65 -14.15
CA LEU A 430 20.93 -8.72 -15.26
C LEU A 430 20.15 -9.10 -16.53
N MET A 431 19.14 -9.96 -16.43
CA MET A 431 18.32 -10.32 -17.57
C MET A 431 17.68 -9.06 -18.17
N GLU A 432 17.75 -8.93 -19.50
CA GLU A 432 17.20 -7.78 -20.22
C GLU A 432 17.76 -6.41 -19.75
N THR A 433 18.97 -6.37 -19.17
CA THR A 433 19.68 -5.11 -18.85
C THR A 433 20.52 -4.69 -20.06
N THR A 434 19.85 -4.25 -21.13
CA THR A 434 20.42 -4.13 -22.48
C THR A 434 21.49 -3.04 -22.64
N SER A 435 21.52 -2.02 -21.78
CA SER A 435 22.57 -0.99 -21.79
C SER A 435 23.76 -1.28 -20.85
N TYR A 436 23.71 -2.37 -20.07
CA TYR A 436 24.78 -2.71 -19.15
C TYR A 436 25.96 -3.36 -19.89
N ASN A 437 27.03 -2.59 -20.08
CA ASN A 437 28.24 -3.04 -20.77
C ASN A 437 29.50 -2.83 -19.90
N HIS A 438 29.56 -3.51 -18.76
CA HIS A 438 30.71 -3.54 -17.86
C HIS A 438 31.05 -4.97 -17.47
N THR A 439 32.35 -5.28 -17.42
CA THR A 439 32.81 -6.62 -17.04
C THR A 439 32.44 -6.98 -15.59
N LEU A 440 32.32 -8.28 -15.31
CA LEU A 440 32.12 -8.85 -13.97
C LEU A 440 33.34 -9.69 -13.53
N GLU A 441 34.50 -9.48 -14.16
CA GLU A 441 35.70 -10.31 -14.00
C GLU A 441 36.19 -10.44 -12.54
N LYS A 442 35.98 -9.42 -11.72
CA LYS A 442 36.50 -9.34 -10.33
C LYS A 442 35.59 -9.97 -9.28
N TRP A 443 34.40 -10.42 -9.68
CA TRP A 443 33.43 -10.98 -8.74
C TRP A 443 33.92 -12.30 -8.14
N ASN A 444 33.85 -12.40 -6.82
CA ASN A 444 34.14 -13.64 -6.08
C ASN A 444 32.84 -14.42 -5.87
N LEU A 445 32.66 -15.52 -6.60
CA LEU A 445 31.40 -16.29 -6.65
C LEU A 445 31.35 -17.47 -5.67
N ASN A 446 32.25 -17.56 -4.69
CA ASN A 446 32.45 -18.74 -3.85
C ASN A 446 31.20 -19.29 -3.15
N SER A 447 30.22 -18.45 -2.82
CA SER A 447 28.96 -18.86 -2.19
C SER A 447 27.80 -19.07 -3.17
N LEU A 448 28.00 -18.81 -4.46
CA LEU A 448 26.94 -18.84 -5.46
C LEU A 448 26.38 -20.25 -5.61
N ILE A 449 25.05 -20.36 -5.56
CA ILE A 449 24.29 -21.61 -5.75
C ILE A 449 23.54 -21.56 -7.07
N THR A 450 22.88 -20.44 -7.39
CA THR A 450 22.05 -20.30 -8.58
C THR A 450 22.23 -18.94 -9.25
N ALA A 451 22.31 -18.96 -10.59
CA ALA A 451 22.45 -17.79 -11.46
C ALA A 451 21.72 -18.01 -12.80
N ALA A 452 20.57 -18.70 -12.75
CA ALA A 452 19.80 -19.08 -13.93
C ALA A 452 19.42 -17.83 -14.72
N SER A 453 19.76 -17.82 -16.01
CA SER A 453 19.46 -16.72 -16.95
C SER A 453 19.98 -15.35 -16.50
N MET A 454 21.02 -15.31 -15.66
CA MET A 454 21.54 -14.05 -15.10
C MET A 454 21.96 -13.04 -16.18
N LEU A 455 22.53 -13.51 -17.28
CA LEU A 455 23.09 -12.68 -18.36
C LEU A 455 22.26 -12.68 -19.65
N THR A 456 21.11 -13.35 -19.67
CA THR A 456 20.26 -13.47 -20.86
C THR A 456 19.84 -12.09 -21.37
N SER A 457 20.13 -11.80 -22.64
CA SER A 457 19.82 -10.51 -23.28
C SER A 457 20.36 -9.28 -22.52
N SER A 458 21.53 -9.42 -21.87
CA SER A 458 22.27 -8.31 -21.28
C SER A 458 23.10 -7.55 -22.33
N GLY A 459 23.50 -6.32 -22.02
CA GLY A 459 24.30 -5.45 -22.90
C GLY A 459 25.81 -5.76 -22.97
N LEU A 460 26.25 -6.92 -22.48
CA LEU A 460 27.67 -7.27 -22.43
C LEU A 460 28.22 -7.46 -23.84
N ASP A 461 29.14 -6.58 -24.23
CA ASP A 461 29.86 -6.72 -25.49
C ASP A 461 30.89 -7.85 -25.45
N CYS A 462 31.52 -8.10 -26.60
CA CYS A 462 32.50 -9.16 -26.76
C CYS A 462 33.64 -9.09 -25.74
N ARG A 463 34.13 -7.89 -25.43
CA ARG A 463 35.28 -7.68 -24.55
C ARG A 463 34.88 -7.90 -23.10
N ASN A 464 33.77 -7.31 -22.66
CA ASN A 464 33.31 -7.40 -21.28
C ASN A 464 32.83 -8.81 -20.94
N TYR A 465 32.17 -9.51 -21.87
CA TYR A 465 31.81 -10.92 -21.69
C TYR A 465 33.06 -11.82 -21.66
N SER A 466 34.03 -11.61 -22.56
CA SER A 466 35.31 -12.34 -22.56
C SER A 466 36.04 -12.21 -21.22
N ASN A 467 36.22 -10.98 -20.73
CA ASN A 467 36.87 -10.70 -19.45
C ASN A 467 36.13 -11.35 -18.28
N THR A 468 34.80 -11.34 -18.32
CA THR A 468 33.96 -11.98 -17.30
C THR A 468 34.23 -13.49 -17.23
N LEU A 469 34.20 -14.17 -18.38
CA LEU A 469 34.50 -15.61 -18.46
C LEU A 469 35.93 -15.92 -17.98
N ILE A 470 36.91 -15.12 -18.38
CA ILE A 470 38.32 -15.28 -17.96
C ILE A 470 38.45 -15.12 -16.45
N GLY A 471 37.89 -14.06 -15.87
CA GLY A 471 37.95 -13.78 -14.44
C GLY A 471 37.32 -14.90 -13.60
N TRP A 472 36.11 -15.31 -13.96
CA TRP A 472 35.42 -16.41 -13.26
C TRP A 472 36.16 -17.74 -13.39
N SER A 473 36.75 -18.04 -14.54
CA SER A 473 37.49 -19.27 -14.75
C SER A 473 38.81 -19.32 -13.96
N ASN A 474 39.50 -18.17 -13.84
CA ASN A 474 40.78 -18.05 -13.13
C ASN A 474 40.61 -17.96 -11.61
N ASN A 475 39.43 -17.62 -11.11
CA ASN A 475 39.16 -17.60 -9.68
C ASN A 475 39.01 -19.04 -9.14
N GLY A 476 39.97 -19.46 -8.32
CA GLY A 476 39.99 -20.80 -7.73
C GLY A 476 38.74 -21.13 -6.88
N ASN A 477 38.09 -20.11 -6.32
CA ASN A 477 36.89 -20.26 -5.51
C ASN A 477 35.59 -20.29 -6.32
N THR A 478 35.64 -20.14 -7.64
CA THR A 478 34.44 -20.25 -8.49
C THR A 478 33.80 -21.63 -8.31
N PRO A 479 32.50 -21.69 -7.95
CA PRO A 479 31.82 -22.93 -7.59
C PRO A 479 31.60 -23.84 -8.80
N ASN A 480 31.34 -25.11 -8.54
CA ASN A 480 31.01 -26.09 -9.57
C ASN A 480 29.49 -26.12 -9.83
N GLY A 481 29.07 -26.59 -11.00
CA GLY A 481 27.68 -26.95 -11.27
C GLY A 481 26.71 -25.77 -11.45
N ILE A 482 27.18 -24.55 -11.69
CA ILE A 482 26.31 -23.38 -11.85
C ILE A 482 25.55 -23.46 -13.18
N HIS A 483 24.22 -23.28 -13.10
CA HIS A 483 23.34 -23.15 -14.26
C HIS A 483 23.16 -21.68 -14.61
N LEU A 484 23.75 -21.25 -15.73
CA LEU A 484 23.60 -19.89 -16.27
C LEU A 484 22.49 -19.81 -17.32
N GLY A 485 22.08 -20.94 -17.91
CA GLY A 485 20.98 -20.98 -18.88
C GLY A 485 21.36 -20.48 -20.28
N ILE A 486 20.41 -19.84 -20.96
CA ILE A 486 20.60 -19.36 -22.34
C ILE A 486 21.25 -17.97 -22.30
N VAL A 487 22.42 -17.85 -22.90
CA VAL A 487 23.17 -16.59 -23.06
C VAL A 487 23.28 -16.21 -24.54
N SER A 488 22.23 -16.50 -25.31
CA SER A 488 22.09 -16.07 -26.70
C SER A 488 22.31 -14.56 -26.80
N ASP A 489 22.88 -14.13 -27.92
CA ASP A 489 23.28 -12.74 -28.23
C ASP A 489 24.62 -12.30 -27.64
N LEU A 490 25.20 -13.04 -26.69
CA LEU A 490 26.56 -12.76 -26.21
C LEU A 490 27.61 -13.35 -27.16
N THR A 491 28.71 -12.61 -27.35
CA THR A 491 29.85 -13.02 -28.17
C THR A 491 31.11 -13.03 -27.32
N TYR A 492 32.00 -14.01 -27.48
CA TYR A 492 33.29 -14.05 -26.78
C TYR A 492 34.45 -14.19 -27.77
N SER A 493 35.63 -13.69 -27.39
CA SER A 493 36.86 -13.81 -28.18
C SER A 493 37.46 -15.21 -28.11
N ASP A 494 38.32 -15.51 -29.09
CA ASP A 494 39.22 -16.65 -29.08
C ASP A 494 40.03 -16.76 -27.76
N THR A 495 40.49 -15.64 -27.20
CA THR A 495 41.24 -15.61 -25.94
C THR A 495 40.45 -16.11 -24.72
N ALA A 496 39.12 -15.97 -24.72
CA ALA A 496 38.26 -16.46 -23.66
C ALA A 496 37.86 -17.94 -23.83
N THR A 497 38.16 -18.56 -24.98
CA THR A 497 37.79 -19.95 -25.28
C THR A 497 38.31 -20.95 -24.24
N PRO A 498 39.58 -20.92 -23.80
CA PRO A 498 40.06 -21.82 -22.76
C PRO A 498 39.29 -21.65 -21.44
N SER A 499 39.02 -20.40 -21.05
CA SER A 499 38.31 -20.07 -19.81
C SER A 499 36.86 -20.52 -19.84
N ARG A 500 36.16 -20.30 -20.97
CA ARG A 500 34.81 -20.81 -21.22
C ARG A 500 34.75 -22.33 -21.14
N ASN A 501 35.67 -23.02 -21.81
CA ASN A 501 35.76 -24.48 -21.79
C ASN A 501 36.08 -25.03 -20.39
N HIS A 502 36.91 -24.33 -19.61
CA HIS A 502 37.17 -24.70 -18.22
C HIS A 502 35.91 -24.57 -17.35
N LEU A 503 35.11 -23.51 -17.51
CA LEU A 503 33.83 -23.38 -16.80
C LEU A 503 32.85 -24.52 -17.16
N LEU A 504 32.70 -24.84 -18.45
CA LEU A 504 31.80 -25.91 -18.90
C LEU A 504 32.29 -27.31 -18.51
N ASN A 505 33.54 -27.64 -18.84
CA ASN A 505 34.03 -29.03 -18.81
C ASN A 505 34.71 -29.40 -17.49
N VAL A 506 35.28 -28.43 -16.77
CA VAL A 506 36.00 -28.69 -15.50
C VAL A 506 35.16 -28.29 -14.31
N LYS A 507 34.54 -27.10 -14.34
CA LYS A 507 33.63 -26.64 -13.29
C LYS A 507 32.21 -27.20 -13.44
N GLY A 508 31.87 -27.81 -14.57
CA GLY A 508 30.54 -28.41 -14.79
C GLY A 508 29.41 -27.38 -14.90
N TRP A 509 29.73 -26.15 -15.31
CA TRP A 509 28.71 -25.12 -15.56
C TRP A 509 27.85 -25.50 -16.76
N SER A 510 26.61 -25.01 -16.81
CA SER A 510 25.70 -25.23 -17.94
C SER A 510 25.17 -23.90 -18.49
N PHE A 511 25.63 -23.56 -19.71
CA PHE A 511 25.12 -22.46 -20.52
C PHE A 511 25.36 -22.70 -22.01
N LEU A 512 24.54 -22.06 -22.85
CA LEU A 512 24.62 -22.18 -24.31
C LEU A 512 24.08 -20.93 -25.01
N GLY A 513 24.38 -20.82 -26.31
CA GLY A 513 23.87 -19.76 -27.19
C GLY A 513 24.84 -18.60 -27.42
N ASP A 514 25.92 -18.50 -26.64
CA ASP A 514 27.01 -17.56 -26.90
C ASP A 514 27.87 -18.01 -28.09
N ASN A 515 28.36 -17.05 -28.86
CA ASN A 515 29.08 -17.31 -30.10
C ASN A 515 30.55 -16.91 -30.00
N LEU A 516 31.44 -17.72 -30.60
CA LEU A 516 32.81 -17.30 -30.85
C LEU A 516 32.79 -16.21 -31.92
N GLY A 517 33.36 -15.05 -31.61
CA GLY A 517 33.49 -13.95 -32.56
C GLY A 517 34.84 -13.27 -32.44
N THR A 518 35.14 -12.41 -33.40
CA THR A 518 36.23 -11.46 -33.25
C THR A 518 35.72 -10.35 -32.33
N CYS A 519 36.42 -10.06 -31.22
CA CYS A 519 36.21 -8.80 -30.50
C CYS A 519 36.81 -7.67 -31.33
N GLU A 520 36.37 -7.58 -32.59
CA GLU A 520 36.81 -6.59 -33.55
C GLU A 520 36.68 -5.24 -32.88
N HIS A 521 37.77 -4.49 -32.93
CA HIS A 521 37.71 -3.06 -32.77
C HIS A 521 36.73 -2.59 -33.84
N GLN A 522 35.47 -2.38 -33.49
CA GLN A 522 34.88 -1.14 -33.95
C GLN A 522 35.86 -0.07 -33.45
N LEU A 523 36.76 0.36 -34.34
CA LEU A 523 37.22 1.73 -34.43
C LEU A 523 35.97 2.59 -34.69
N GLY A 524 35.01 2.57 -33.76
CA GLY A 524 34.27 3.76 -33.46
C GLY A 524 35.35 4.74 -33.06
N THR A 525 35.40 5.87 -33.75
CA THR A 525 36.09 7.05 -33.27
C THR A 525 35.45 7.45 -31.95
N SER A 526 35.80 6.77 -30.88
CA SER A 526 35.56 7.16 -29.52
C SER A 526 36.78 6.66 -28.75
N ASP A 527 37.83 7.48 -28.83
CA ASP A 527 38.56 7.78 -27.61
C ASP A 527 37.51 8.00 -26.51
N ASN A 528 37.38 7.02 -25.61
CA ASN A 528 36.90 7.27 -24.27
C ASN A 528 38.00 8.06 -23.53
N SER A 529 38.31 9.26 -24.03
CA SER A 529 38.46 10.37 -23.12
C SER A 529 37.09 10.53 -22.46
N LEU A 530 37.06 10.63 -21.13
CA LEU A 530 35.91 11.11 -20.33
C LEU A 530 34.92 11.84 -21.23
N ASN A 531 33.70 11.31 -21.39
CA ASN A 531 32.71 11.85 -22.31
C ASN A 531 32.33 13.27 -21.83
N ASN A 532 33.17 14.24 -22.20
CA ASN A 532 33.10 15.67 -21.91
C ASN A 532 32.14 16.34 -22.89
N THR A 533 31.19 15.58 -23.44
CA THR A 533 30.16 16.12 -24.31
C THR A 533 29.32 17.08 -23.47
N PRO A 534 29.23 18.36 -23.87
CA PRO A 534 28.33 19.34 -23.28
C PRO A 534 26.92 18.76 -23.17
N GLN A 535 26.35 18.74 -21.98
CA GLN A 535 25.01 18.22 -21.72
C GLN A 535 24.20 19.22 -20.88
N MET A 536 22.87 19.14 -21.02
CA MET A 536 21.93 19.82 -20.14
C MET A 536 20.92 18.82 -19.57
N TYR A 537 20.56 18.97 -18.29
CA TYR A 537 19.57 18.14 -17.62
C TYR A 537 18.84 18.93 -16.52
N PRO A 538 17.64 18.52 -16.10
CA PRO A 538 16.78 17.52 -16.74
C PRO A 538 16.17 18.05 -18.06
N ASN A 539 15.71 17.14 -18.91
CA ASN A 539 14.88 17.46 -20.08
C ASN A 539 13.87 16.31 -20.26
N PRO A 540 12.54 16.52 -20.13
CA PRO A 540 11.84 17.81 -19.92
C PRO A 540 12.15 18.49 -18.58
N VAL A 541 12.22 19.82 -18.57
CA VAL A 541 12.58 20.64 -17.41
C VAL A 541 11.37 21.36 -16.81
N SER A 542 11.33 21.45 -15.48
CA SER A 542 10.30 22.18 -14.74
C SER A 542 10.76 23.59 -14.36
N ASP A 543 11.86 23.71 -13.60
CA ASP A 543 12.29 25.01 -13.05
C ASP A 543 13.73 25.39 -13.38
N MET A 544 14.65 24.44 -13.33
CA MET A 544 16.10 24.68 -13.40
C MET A 544 16.76 23.72 -14.39
N ILE A 545 17.65 24.25 -15.23
CA ILE A 545 18.54 23.49 -16.11
C ILE A 545 19.95 23.50 -15.50
N TYR A 546 20.58 22.34 -15.43
CA TYR A 546 21.97 22.14 -15.02
C TYR A 546 22.84 21.81 -16.23
N LEU A 547 24.01 22.46 -16.33
CA LEU A 547 24.98 22.24 -17.39
C LEU A 547 26.07 21.28 -16.91
N LYS A 548 26.27 20.18 -17.64
CA LYS A 548 27.35 19.20 -17.39
C LYS A 548 28.39 19.29 -18.50
N ASN A 549 29.66 19.15 -18.13
CA ASN A 549 30.80 19.14 -19.07
C ASN A 549 30.92 20.40 -19.95
N ILE A 550 30.43 21.56 -19.48
CA ILE A 550 30.62 22.87 -20.13
C ILE A 550 31.46 23.75 -19.22
N GLN A 551 32.63 24.16 -19.71
CA GLN A 551 33.58 25.00 -18.97
C GLN A 551 33.65 26.40 -19.60
N ASN A 552 34.02 27.41 -18.81
CA ASN A 552 34.19 28.80 -19.27
C ASN A 552 32.94 29.39 -19.96
N VAL A 553 31.76 29.13 -19.40
CA VAL A 553 30.50 29.73 -19.87
C VAL A 553 30.54 31.24 -19.64
N ILE A 554 30.20 32.01 -20.66
CA ILE A 554 30.17 33.48 -20.62
C ILE A 554 28.73 33.97 -20.45
N ARG A 555 27.82 33.40 -21.24
CA ARG A 555 26.40 33.79 -21.29
C ARG A 555 25.58 32.70 -21.95
N TYR A 556 24.26 32.79 -21.78
CA TYR A 556 23.32 31.93 -22.49
C TYR A 556 22.25 32.76 -23.21
N THR A 557 21.53 32.12 -24.11
CA THR A 557 20.35 32.66 -24.80
C THR A 557 19.35 31.54 -25.00
N ILE A 558 18.08 31.79 -24.70
CA ILE A 558 16.97 30.86 -24.94
C ILE A 558 16.09 31.48 -26.02
N THR A 559 15.80 30.72 -27.06
CA THR A 559 14.89 31.10 -28.13
C THR A 559 13.69 30.16 -28.17
N ASP A 560 12.50 30.70 -28.45
CA ASP A 560 11.32 29.89 -28.78
C ASP A 560 11.43 29.31 -30.21
N MET A 561 10.50 28.42 -30.59
CA MET A 561 10.51 27.76 -31.91
C MET A 561 10.31 28.72 -33.10
N SER A 562 9.90 29.98 -32.87
CA SER A 562 9.83 31.01 -33.91
C SER A 562 11.17 31.72 -34.12
N GLY A 563 12.20 31.39 -33.32
CA GLY A 563 13.51 32.03 -33.33
C GLY A 563 13.60 33.29 -32.48
N ARG A 564 12.54 33.67 -31.75
CA ARG A 564 12.55 34.85 -30.88
C ARG A 564 13.27 34.53 -29.57
N THR A 565 14.21 35.40 -29.17
CA THR A 565 14.87 35.30 -27.86
C THR A 565 13.89 35.61 -26.73
N VAL A 566 13.71 34.66 -25.82
CA VAL A 566 12.81 34.76 -24.66
C VAL A 566 13.56 34.92 -23.33
N ALA A 567 14.83 34.53 -23.27
CA ALA A 567 15.70 34.78 -22.11
C ALA A 567 17.17 34.88 -22.55
N LYS A 568 17.97 35.71 -21.87
CA LYS A 568 19.43 35.77 -22.03
C LYS A 568 20.06 36.36 -20.78
N ASP A 569 21.19 35.82 -20.34
CA ASP A 569 21.96 36.41 -19.24
C ASP A 569 23.43 35.95 -19.27
N LYS A 570 24.29 36.62 -18.49
CA LYS A 570 25.64 36.15 -18.17
C LYS A 570 25.55 35.04 -17.13
N LEU A 571 26.32 33.97 -17.32
CA LEU A 571 26.28 32.82 -16.41
C LEU A 571 27.49 32.85 -15.46
N GLY A 572 27.25 32.89 -14.15
CA GLY A 572 28.30 32.78 -13.12
C GLY A 572 28.45 31.39 -12.50
N HIS A 573 27.45 30.52 -12.69
CA HIS A 573 27.33 29.18 -12.11
C HIS A 573 26.70 28.24 -13.16
N ASN A 574 26.81 26.92 -13.05
CA ASN A 574 26.37 25.96 -14.08
C ASN A 574 24.83 25.70 -14.10
N GLU A 575 24.02 26.69 -13.72
CA GLU A 575 22.58 26.55 -13.52
C GLU A 575 21.81 27.69 -14.22
N ILE A 576 20.69 27.35 -14.86
CA ILE A 576 19.84 28.28 -15.60
C ILE A 576 18.39 28.12 -15.14
N SER A 577 17.80 29.18 -14.62
CA SER A 577 16.37 29.21 -14.27
C SER A 577 15.51 29.39 -15.51
N VAL A 578 14.53 28.50 -15.66
CA VAL A 578 13.50 28.53 -16.72
C VAL A 578 12.08 28.61 -16.14
N ARG A 579 11.95 28.88 -14.83
CA ARG A 579 10.66 28.97 -14.12
C ARG A 579 9.68 29.96 -14.77
N LEU A 580 10.18 31.05 -15.36
CA LEU A 580 9.37 32.09 -15.98
C LEU A 580 9.00 31.80 -17.44
N LEU A 581 9.49 30.71 -18.03
CA LEU A 581 9.10 30.29 -19.38
C LEU A 581 7.76 29.57 -19.32
N SER A 582 6.87 29.86 -20.26
CA SER A 582 5.65 29.08 -20.46
C SER A 582 5.97 27.67 -20.96
N PRO A 583 5.11 26.67 -20.70
CA PRO A 583 5.27 25.33 -21.25
C PRO A 583 5.45 25.34 -22.77
N GLY A 584 6.39 24.56 -23.29
CA GLY A 584 6.69 24.53 -24.72
C GLY A 584 8.12 24.08 -25.06
N ASN A 585 8.43 24.09 -26.36
CA ASN A 585 9.74 23.72 -26.89
C ASN A 585 10.62 24.95 -27.07
N TYR A 586 11.88 24.85 -26.65
CA TYR A 586 12.86 25.94 -26.69
C TYR A 586 14.21 25.43 -27.14
N VAL A 587 15.04 26.34 -27.64
CA VAL A 587 16.45 26.12 -27.93
C VAL A 587 17.29 26.95 -26.97
N LEU A 588 18.17 26.30 -26.22
CA LEU A 588 19.15 26.90 -25.33
C LEU A 588 20.52 26.94 -26.03
N GLN A 589 21.05 28.15 -26.22
CA GLN A 589 22.40 28.38 -26.70
C GLN A 589 23.30 28.84 -25.56
N ILE A 590 24.39 28.10 -25.30
CA ILE A 590 25.42 28.41 -24.31
C ILE A 590 26.66 28.93 -25.03
N PHE A 591 27.06 30.15 -24.74
CA PHE A 591 28.25 30.78 -25.31
C PHE A 591 29.43 30.61 -24.36
N THR A 592 30.48 29.94 -24.83
CA THR A 592 31.77 29.83 -24.13
C THR A 592 32.81 30.71 -24.83
N LYS A 593 34.03 30.79 -24.28
CA LYS A 593 35.14 31.55 -24.90
C LYS A 593 35.50 31.07 -26.32
N ASN A 594 35.33 29.78 -26.61
CA ASN A 594 35.85 29.15 -27.82
C ASN A 594 34.76 28.58 -28.73
N THR A 595 33.52 28.41 -28.26
CA THR A 595 32.44 27.75 -29.02
C THR A 595 31.04 28.08 -28.47
N VAL A 596 30.01 27.77 -29.25
CA VAL A 596 28.59 27.86 -28.86
C VAL A 596 27.98 26.45 -28.85
N HIS A 597 27.39 26.06 -27.72
CA HIS A 597 26.66 24.79 -27.59
C HIS A 597 25.17 25.05 -27.70
N SER A 598 24.45 24.25 -28.49
CA SER A 598 23.01 24.42 -28.71
C SER A 598 22.27 23.16 -28.28
N PHE A 599 21.23 23.32 -27.46
CA PHE A 599 20.39 22.25 -26.93
C PHE A 599 18.93 22.54 -27.16
N SER A 600 18.13 21.52 -27.47
CA SER A 600 16.67 21.63 -27.49
C SER A 600 16.09 21.08 -26.19
N PHE A 601 15.14 21.78 -25.59
CA PHE A 601 14.51 21.34 -24.35
C PHE A 601 13.01 21.62 -24.32
N ILE A 602 12.30 20.83 -23.52
CA ILE A 602 10.86 20.95 -23.29
C ILE A 602 10.65 21.52 -21.89
N LYS A 603 10.03 22.71 -21.80
CA LYS A 603 9.52 23.26 -20.55
C LYS A 603 8.17 22.61 -20.27
N LYS A 604 8.05 21.94 -19.13
CA LYS A 604 6.77 21.41 -18.63
C LYS A 604 5.81 22.52 -18.25
#